data_AF-A0A812B7I7-F1
#
_entry.id   AF-A0A812B7I7-F1
#
_cell.length_a   1.000
_cell.length_b   1.000
_cell.length_c   1.000
_cell.angle_alpha   90.00
_cell.angle_beta   90.00
_cell.angle_gamma   90.00
#
_symmetry.space_group_name_H-M   'P 1'
#
loop_
_entity.id
_entity.type
_entity.pdbx_description
1 polymer ?
#
loop_
_entity_poly.entity_id
_entity_poly.type
_entity_poly.pdbx_seq_one_letter_code
_entity_poly.pdbx_strand_id
1 'polypeptide(L)'
;MKTASAVGGNRVNRLFFFLFVKDTNSGELFLVDTGAQVSGIPPRANTITGKSVYTLRAANSTKIETYGQISLTPNIGLRRSFPWMFTVAQVKFRILGANFLAHYKLIVDMSNHTLIDQTTQLTLTGMISTYTSFKICASLPENNPLQHVLDKFPALTTPFTYTESVKYNTEKSVSQETYGKKKPKVTERDQKRREKG
;
A
#
# COMPACT_ATOMS: atom_id res chain seq x y z
N MET A 1 34.78 -28.08 -20.52
CA MET A 1 33.58 -27.29 -20.90
C MET A 1 32.75 -27.05 -19.66
N LYS A 2 32.68 -25.81 -19.16
CA LYS A 2 31.83 -25.45 -18.03
C LYS A 2 30.53 -24.87 -18.58
N THR A 3 29.41 -25.49 -18.21
CA THR A 3 28.05 -24.96 -18.42
C THR A 3 27.79 -23.85 -17.40
N ALA A 4 27.36 -22.68 -17.87
CA ALA A 4 26.86 -21.61 -17.01
C ALA A 4 25.34 -21.61 -17.09
N SER A 5 24.70 -21.95 -15.98
CA SER A 5 23.26 -21.79 -15.77
C SER A 5 22.98 -20.32 -15.42
N ALA A 6 22.11 -19.68 -16.20
CA ALA A 6 21.62 -18.34 -15.88
C ALA A 6 20.62 -18.44 -14.72
N VAL A 7 21.06 -17.99 -13.54
CA VAL A 7 20.21 -17.83 -12.35
C VAL A 7 19.11 -16.83 -12.67
N GLY A 8 17.87 -17.30 -12.59
CA GLY A 8 16.68 -16.49 -12.77
C GLY A 8 16.67 -15.30 -11.83
N GLY A 9 16.77 -14.11 -12.40
CA GLY A 9 16.46 -12.87 -11.69
C GLY A 9 14.98 -12.89 -11.33
N ASN A 10 14.68 -13.12 -10.05
CA ASN A 10 13.36 -12.91 -9.50
C ASN A 10 12.95 -11.47 -9.80
N ARG A 11 12.05 -11.30 -10.78
CA ARG A 11 11.34 -10.05 -11.00
C ARG A 11 10.50 -9.84 -9.74
N VAL A 12 10.98 -9.01 -8.82
CA VAL A 12 10.16 -8.53 -7.70
C VAL A 12 9.05 -7.72 -8.33
N ASN A 13 7.93 -8.40 -8.49
CA ASN A 13 6.72 -7.90 -9.11
C ASN A 13 6.27 -6.65 -8.34
N ARG A 14 6.53 -5.47 -8.92
CA ARG A 14 6.14 -4.13 -8.44
C ARG A 14 4.62 -3.95 -8.49
N LEU A 15 3.91 -4.71 -7.69
CA LEU A 15 2.48 -4.87 -7.88
C LEU A 15 1.69 -4.10 -6.82
N PHE A 16 1.51 -2.81 -7.08
CA PHE A 16 0.31 -2.11 -6.64
C PHE A 16 -0.83 -2.57 -7.53
N PHE A 17 -1.76 -3.27 -6.92
CA PHE A 17 -2.80 -4.01 -7.58
C PHE A 17 -4.13 -3.27 -7.46
N PHE A 18 -4.78 -3.03 -8.59
CA PHE A 18 -6.19 -2.70 -8.58
C PHE A 18 -6.99 -3.95 -8.25
N LEU A 19 -7.85 -3.85 -7.24
CA LEU A 19 -8.80 -4.91 -6.91
C LEU A 19 -10.06 -4.74 -7.75
N PHE A 20 -10.30 -5.69 -8.65
CA PHE A 20 -11.52 -5.74 -9.44
C PHE A 20 -12.43 -6.87 -8.97
N VAL A 21 -13.73 -6.64 -9.05
CA VAL A 21 -14.75 -7.68 -8.87
C VAL A 21 -15.56 -7.82 -10.15
N LYS A 22 -15.93 -9.06 -10.50
CA LYS A 22 -16.75 -9.34 -11.68
C LYS A 22 -18.21 -9.35 -11.29
N ASP A 23 -19.03 -8.61 -12.04
CA ASP A 23 -20.47 -8.88 -12.05
C ASP A 23 -20.73 -10.14 -12.88
N THR A 24 -21.21 -11.21 -12.26
CA THR A 24 -21.44 -12.48 -12.94
C THR A 24 -22.61 -12.42 -13.92
N ASN A 25 -23.51 -11.44 -13.80
CA ASN A 25 -24.64 -11.29 -14.71
C ASN A 25 -24.22 -10.67 -16.04
N SER A 26 -23.44 -9.58 -16.00
CA SER A 26 -23.03 -8.84 -17.20
C SER A 26 -21.63 -9.19 -17.69
N GLY A 27 -20.80 -9.83 -16.86
CA GLY A 27 -19.38 -10.06 -17.11
C GLY A 27 -18.49 -8.83 -16.92
N GLU A 28 -19.07 -7.68 -16.57
CA GLU A 28 -18.38 -6.41 -16.39
C GLU A 28 -17.51 -6.39 -15.14
N LEU A 29 -16.45 -5.59 -15.18
CA LEU A 29 -15.53 -5.40 -14.07
C LEU A 29 -15.84 -4.11 -13.32
N PHE A 30 -15.88 -4.21 -12.00
CA PHE A 30 -15.92 -3.07 -11.10
C PHE A 30 -14.61 -2.97 -10.35
N LEU A 31 -13.99 -1.81 -10.40
CA LEU A 31 -12.88 -1.42 -9.54
C LEU A 31 -13.41 -1.17 -8.13
N VAL A 32 -12.80 -1.81 -7.14
CA VAL A 32 -13.03 -1.51 -5.71
C VAL A 32 -12.13 -0.33 -5.34
N ASP A 33 -12.74 0.81 -5.01
CA ASP A 33 -12.00 2.04 -4.73
C ASP A 33 -12.53 2.73 -3.46
N THR A 34 -11.78 2.57 -2.37
CA THR A 34 -12.09 3.24 -1.10
C THR A 34 -11.80 4.74 -1.14
N GLY A 35 -11.04 5.22 -2.12
CA GLY A 35 -10.74 6.65 -2.32
C GLY A 35 -11.82 7.40 -3.09
N ALA A 36 -12.75 6.70 -3.74
CA ALA A 36 -13.89 7.31 -4.42
C ALA A 36 -15.08 7.47 -3.46
N GLN A 37 -15.54 8.70 -3.22
CA GLN A 37 -16.71 8.96 -2.37
C GLN A 37 -17.97 8.28 -2.92
N VAL A 38 -18.15 8.29 -4.24
CA VAL A 38 -19.34 7.75 -4.90
C VAL A 38 -18.99 6.59 -5.82
N SER A 39 -19.90 5.62 -5.89
CA SER A 39 -19.89 4.58 -6.91
C SER A 39 -20.37 5.13 -8.25
N GLY A 40 -19.66 4.79 -9.31
CA GLY A 40 -19.90 5.35 -10.62
C GLY A 40 -19.63 4.38 -11.76
N ILE A 41 -20.18 4.67 -12.93
CA ILE A 41 -19.97 3.88 -14.14
C ILE A 41 -19.65 4.81 -15.32
N PRO A 42 -18.89 4.31 -16.32
CA PRO A 42 -18.63 5.07 -17.55
C PRO A 42 -19.93 5.34 -18.33
N PRO A 43 -20.04 6.47 -19.06
CA PRO A 43 -21.17 6.73 -19.93
C PRO A 43 -21.19 5.72 -21.09
N ARG A 44 -22.39 5.22 -21.39
CA ARG A 44 -22.75 4.49 -22.60
C ARG A 44 -24.03 5.11 -23.17
N ALA A 45 -24.32 4.87 -24.44
CA ALA A 45 -25.49 5.46 -25.11
C ALA A 45 -26.80 5.21 -24.34
N ASN A 46 -26.94 4.06 -23.69
CA ASN A 46 -28.12 3.69 -22.90
C ASN A 46 -28.07 4.08 -21.42
N THR A 47 -26.96 4.62 -20.91
CA THR A 47 -26.84 5.02 -19.50
C THR A 47 -26.91 6.53 -19.31
N ILE A 48 -26.77 7.32 -20.37
CA ILE A 48 -26.88 8.77 -20.28
C ILE A 48 -28.35 9.13 -20.05
N THR A 49 -28.68 9.52 -18.82
CA THR A 49 -30.06 9.85 -18.41
C THR A 49 -30.33 11.36 -18.42
N GLY A 50 -29.34 12.17 -18.79
CA GLY A 50 -29.50 13.61 -18.99
C GLY A 50 -28.81 14.43 -17.89
N LYS A 51 -29.46 15.52 -17.47
CA LYS A 51 -28.84 16.59 -16.68
C LYS A 51 -28.41 16.08 -15.31
N SER A 52 -27.10 16.11 -15.05
CA SER A 52 -26.56 15.77 -13.74
C SER A 52 -26.90 16.85 -12.71
N VAL A 53 -27.18 16.42 -11.48
CA VAL A 53 -27.51 17.29 -10.34
C VAL A 53 -26.25 17.87 -9.69
N TYR A 54 -25.09 17.23 -9.91
CA TYR A 54 -23.81 17.65 -9.33
C TYR A 54 -22.66 17.30 -10.28
N THR A 55 -21.44 17.73 -9.95
CA THR A 55 -20.23 17.34 -10.68
C THR A 55 -19.25 16.72 -9.70
N LEU A 56 -18.46 15.77 -10.17
CA LEU A 56 -17.46 15.11 -9.35
C LEU A 56 -16.10 15.80 -9.54
N ARG A 57 -15.21 15.61 -8.57
CA ARG A 57 -13.82 16.10 -8.64
C ARG A 57 -12.85 14.98 -8.35
N ALA A 58 -11.78 14.91 -9.13
CA ALA A 58 -10.65 14.04 -8.86
C ALA A 58 -9.78 14.60 -7.73
N ALA A 59 -8.83 13.79 -7.24
CA ALA A 59 -7.88 14.20 -6.20
C ALA A 59 -7.00 15.40 -6.60
N ASN A 60 -6.70 15.56 -7.89
CA ASN A 60 -5.99 16.72 -8.44
C ASN A 60 -6.94 17.92 -8.69
N SER A 61 -8.14 17.91 -8.12
CA SER A 61 -9.18 18.94 -8.25
C SER A 61 -9.76 19.13 -9.65
N THR A 62 -9.39 18.32 -10.64
CA THR A 62 -9.99 18.39 -11.97
C THR A 62 -11.44 17.93 -11.92
N LYS A 63 -12.27 18.55 -12.76
CA LYS A 63 -13.69 18.23 -12.88
C LYS A 63 -13.86 16.88 -13.59
N ILE A 64 -14.74 16.05 -13.05
CA ILE A 64 -15.23 14.82 -13.68
C ILE A 64 -16.69 15.09 -14.05
N GLU A 65 -16.97 15.12 -15.35
CA GLU A 65 -18.33 15.29 -15.86
C GLU A 65 -19.22 14.12 -15.47
N THR A 66 -20.50 14.40 -15.28
CA THR A 66 -21.51 13.41 -14.90
C THR A 66 -22.75 13.58 -15.77
N TYR A 67 -23.48 12.49 -15.96
CA TYR A 67 -24.50 12.34 -16.99
C TYR A 67 -25.80 11.73 -16.43
N GLY A 68 -26.05 11.97 -15.14
CA GLY A 68 -27.18 11.45 -14.39
C GLY A 68 -26.83 10.21 -13.56
N GLN A 69 -27.87 9.46 -13.20
CA GLN A 69 -27.77 8.25 -12.37
C GLN A 69 -28.54 7.09 -13.02
N ILE A 70 -28.14 5.86 -12.69
CA ILE A 70 -28.80 4.64 -13.13
C ILE A 70 -28.83 3.60 -12.01
N SER A 71 -29.96 2.92 -11.86
CA SER A 71 -30.10 1.79 -10.92
C SER A 71 -29.53 0.52 -11.53
N LEU A 72 -28.59 -0.12 -10.86
CA LEU A 72 -28.04 -1.43 -11.21
C LEU A 72 -28.02 -2.32 -9.97
N THR A 73 -28.10 -3.63 -10.18
CA THR A 73 -27.94 -4.62 -9.11
C THR A 73 -26.76 -5.54 -9.47
N PRO A 74 -25.51 -5.17 -9.14
CA PRO A 74 -24.35 -6.00 -9.43
C PRO A 74 -24.45 -7.35 -8.71
N ASN A 75 -24.13 -8.43 -9.42
CA ASN A 75 -23.99 -9.75 -8.83
C ASN A 75 -22.51 -10.08 -8.64
N ILE A 76 -21.99 -9.77 -7.45
CA ILE A 76 -20.60 -10.01 -7.08
C ILE A 76 -20.40 -11.35 -6.35
N GLY A 77 -21.36 -12.28 -6.40
CA GLY A 77 -21.19 -13.63 -5.87
C GLY A 77 -21.22 -13.78 -4.33
N LEU A 78 -21.58 -12.72 -3.60
CA LEU A 78 -21.69 -12.72 -2.12
C LEU A 78 -23.08 -13.18 -1.62
N ARG A 79 -23.81 -13.95 -2.44
CA ARG A 79 -25.12 -14.59 -2.13
C ARG A 79 -26.19 -13.65 -1.58
N ARG A 80 -26.18 -12.37 -1.99
CA ARG A 80 -27.23 -11.38 -1.72
C ARG A 80 -27.29 -10.34 -2.84
N SER A 81 -28.37 -9.58 -2.88
CA SER A 81 -28.57 -8.51 -3.86
C SER A 81 -27.92 -7.20 -3.42
N PHE A 82 -27.37 -6.46 -4.39
CA PHE A 82 -26.73 -5.15 -4.19
C PHE A 82 -27.39 -4.05 -5.05
N PRO A 83 -28.69 -3.76 -4.90
CA PRO A 83 -29.37 -2.74 -5.71
C PRO A 83 -28.85 -1.33 -5.38
N TRP A 84 -28.27 -0.63 -6.36
CA TRP A 84 -27.59 0.63 -6.13
C TRP A 84 -27.81 1.65 -7.24
N MET A 85 -27.93 2.92 -6.85
CA MET A 85 -27.96 4.05 -7.78
C MET A 85 -26.52 4.50 -8.09
N PHE A 86 -26.03 4.10 -9.26
CA PHE A 86 -24.72 4.50 -9.76
C PHE A 86 -24.76 5.86 -10.43
N THR A 87 -23.70 6.64 -10.21
CA THR A 87 -23.47 7.89 -10.95
C THR A 87 -22.87 7.59 -12.31
N VAL A 88 -23.46 8.10 -13.37
CA VAL A 88 -22.86 8.01 -14.70
C VAL A 88 -21.86 9.13 -14.83
N ALA A 89 -20.58 8.81 -14.89
CA ALA A 89 -19.49 9.78 -14.79
C ALA A 89 -18.43 9.51 -15.85
N GLN A 90 -17.69 10.54 -16.25
CA GLN A 90 -16.56 10.43 -17.18
C GLN A 90 -15.36 9.75 -16.49
N VAL A 91 -15.53 8.48 -16.17
CA VAL A 91 -14.54 7.59 -15.55
C VAL A 91 -14.25 6.43 -16.48
N LYS A 92 -13.04 5.87 -16.38
CA LYS A 92 -12.62 4.76 -17.24
C LYS A 92 -13.25 3.42 -16.85
N PHE A 93 -13.33 3.15 -15.55
CA PHE A 93 -13.83 1.89 -15.01
C PHE A 93 -15.14 2.12 -14.27
N ARG A 94 -15.92 1.05 -14.12
CA ARG A 94 -17.00 1.03 -13.13
C ARG A 94 -16.36 0.97 -11.75
N ILE A 95 -16.87 1.73 -10.79
CA ILE A 95 -16.27 1.93 -9.47
C ILE A 95 -17.29 1.57 -8.40
N LEU A 96 -16.91 0.68 -7.48
CA LEU A 96 -17.54 0.53 -6.18
C LEU A 96 -16.81 1.46 -5.21
N GLY A 97 -17.43 2.62 -4.96
CA GLY A 97 -16.91 3.65 -4.09
C GLY A 97 -17.24 3.39 -2.62
N ALA A 98 -16.66 4.23 -1.75
CA ALA A 98 -16.86 4.19 -0.31
C ALA A 98 -18.34 4.19 0.11
N ASN A 99 -19.22 4.90 -0.61
CA ASN A 99 -20.66 4.90 -0.30
C ASN A 99 -21.31 3.52 -0.43
N PHE A 100 -20.99 2.75 -1.47
CA PHE A 100 -21.50 1.40 -1.67
C PHE A 100 -20.87 0.44 -0.68
N LEU A 101 -19.54 0.51 -0.54
CA LEU A 101 -18.79 -0.36 0.37
C LEU A 101 -19.27 -0.21 1.81
N ALA A 102 -19.46 1.03 2.28
CA ALA A 102 -19.98 1.30 3.62
C ALA A 102 -21.44 0.87 3.79
N HIS A 103 -22.30 1.17 2.82
CA HIS A 103 -23.72 0.80 2.89
C HIS A 103 -23.92 -0.72 3.02
N TYR A 104 -23.16 -1.50 2.26
CA TYR A 104 -23.23 -2.96 2.28
C TYR A 104 -22.28 -3.63 3.27
N LYS A 105 -21.53 -2.85 4.07
CA LYS A 105 -20.58 -3.35 5.06
C LYS A 105 -19.54 -4.30 4.45
N LEU A 106 -18.96 -3.88 3.33
CA LEU A 106 -17.94 -4.64 2.61
C LEU A 106 -16.55 -4.17 3.07
N ILE A 107 -15.76 -5.09 3.62
CA ILE A 107 -14.37 -4.85 3.98
C ILE A 107 -13.49 -5.19 2.78
N VAL A 108 -12.62 -4.25 2.44
CA VAL A 108 -11.59 -4.43 1.41
C VAL A 108 -10.32 -4.93 2.09
N ASP A 109 -9.94 -6.17 1.83
CA ASP A 109 -8.68 -6.74 2.28
C ASP A 109 -7.70 -6.77 1.10
N MET A 110 -6.87 -5.74 1.03
CA MET A 110 -5.86 -5.61 -0.01
C MET A 110 -4.71 -6.60 0.15
N SER A 111 -4.48 -7.15 1.35
CA SER A 111 -3.38 -8.11 1.59
C SER A 111 -3.72 -9.46 0.98
N ASN A 112 -4.98 -9.88 1.12
CA ASN A 112 -5.48 -11.13 0.57
C ASN A 112 -6.16 -10.94 -0.80
N HIS A 113 -6.28 -9.71 -1.27
CA HIS A 113 -7.00 -9.33 -2.50
C HIS A 113 -8.45 -9.81 -2.48
N THR A 114 -9.12 -9.62 -1.35
CA THR A 114 -10.50 -10.08 -1.15
C THR A 114 -11.44 -8.95 -0.74
N LEU A 115 -12.72 -9.18 -1.01
CA LEU A 115 -13.83 -8.38 -0.53
C LEU A 115 -14.64 -9.25 0.42
N ILE A 116 -14.77 -8.83 1.66
CA ILE A 116 -15.43 -9.58 2.73
C ILE A 116 -16.75 -8.89 3.05
N ASP A 117 -17.87 -9.61 2.97
CA ASP A 117 -19.18 -9.10 3.38
C ASP A 117 -19.42 -9.37 4.87
N GLN A 118 -19.50 -8.31 5.68
CA GLN A 118 -19.75 -8.45 7.13
C GLN A 118 -21.16 -8.93 7.48
N THR A 119 -22.08 -9.01 6.51
CA THR A 119 -23.44 -9.49 6.74
C THR A 119 -23.54 -10.99 6.49
N THR A 120 -22.97 -11.47 5.38
CA THR A 120 -23.02 -12.89 5.00
C THR A 120 -21.79 -13.67 5.47
N GLN A 121 -20.74 -12.97 5.92
CA GLN A 121 -19.41 -13.51 6.24
C GLN A 121 -18.73 -14.21 5.05
N LEU A 122 -19.26 -14.03 3.84
CA LEU A 122 -18.66 -14.57 2.62
C LEU A 122 -17.54 -13.66 2.14
N THR A 123 -16.56 -14.30 1.52
CA THR A 123 -15.39 -13.65 0.95
C THR A 123 -15.37 -13.88 -0.55
N LEU A 124 -15.18 -12.81 -1.31
CA LEU A 124 -14.93 -12.84 -2.75
C LEU A 124 -13.46 -12.53 -3.01
N THR A 125 -12.74 -13.45 -3.64
CA THR A 125 -11.41 -13.14 -4.18
C THR A 125 -11.56 -12.26 -5.41
N GLY A 126 -11.00 -11.05 -5.34
CA GLY A 126 -11.01 -10.14 -6.47
C GLY A 126 -9.95 -10.52 -7.50
N MET A 127 -10.12 -9.98 -8.70
CA MET A 127 -9.13 -10.04 -9.76
C MET A 127 -8.16 -8.89 -9.61
N ILE A 128 -6.92 -9.24 -9.84
CA ILE A 128 -5.81 -8.32 -9.76
C ILE A 128 -5.41 -7.94 -11.17
N SER A 129 -5.45 -6.65 -11.49
CA SER A 129 -5.02 -6.17 -12.81
C SER A 129 -3.72 -5.38 -12.75
N THR A 130 -2.89 -5.56 -13.78
CA THR A 130 -1.62 -4.85 -13.98
C THR A 130 -1.77 -3.55 -14.75
N TYR A 131 -2.97 -2.95 -14.84
CA TYR A 131 -3.15 -1.67 -15.56
C TYR A 131 -2.10 -0.65 -15.09
N THR A 132 -1.19 -0.29 -15.98
CA THR A 132 0.02 0.50 -15.66
C THR A 132 -0.25 2.00 -15.57
N SER A 133 -1.30 2.50 -16.22
CA SER A 133 -1.50 3.93 -16.49
C SER A 133 -2.38 4.71 -15.50
N PHE A 134 -2.80 4.11 -14.39
CA PHE A 134 -3.75 4.75 -13.44
C PHE A 134 -3.19 4.93 -12.04
N LYS A 135 -1.88 4.77 -11.87
CA LYS A 135 -1.23 4.75 -10.56
C LYS A 135 -0.89 6.18 -10.14
N ILE A 136 -1.23 6.56 -8.90
CA ILE A 136 -0.33 7.41 -8.13
C ILE A 136 0.80 6.48 -7.70
N CYS A 137 1.80 6.33 -8.57
CA CYS A 137 3.02 5.62 -8.24
C CYS A 137 4.16 6.63 -8.11
N ALA A 138 5.14 6.29 -7.29
CA ALA A 138 6.48 6.85 -7.46
C ALA A 138 6.99 6.37 -8.82
N SER A 139 6.88 7.23 -9.84
CA SER A 139 7.53 7.05 -11.13
C SER A 139 8.82 7.86 -11.16
N LEU A 140 9.84 7.27 -11.77
CA LEU A 140 11.07 7.97 -12.08
C LEU A 140 10.93 8.57 -13.48
N PRO A 141 11.65 9.66 -13.79
CA PRO A 141 11.69 10.19 -15.15
C PRO A 141 12.12 9.12 -16.16
N GLU A 142 11.52 9.09 -17.35
CA GLU A 142 11.80 8.08 -18.38
C GLU A 142 13.29 8.00 -18.77
N ASN A 143 14.03 9.10 -18.63
CA ASN A 143 15.47 9.19 -18.84
C ASN A 143 16.22 9.47 -17.54
N ASN A 144 16.00 8.65 -16.50
CA ASN A 144 16.74 8.76 -15.26
C ASN A 144 18.18 8.24 -15.45
N PRO A 145 19.23 9.07 -15.31
CA PRO A 145 20.63 8.63 -15.45
C PRO A 145 20.99 7.54 -14.42
N LEU A 146 20.25 7.46 -13.31
CA LEU A 146 20.42 6.46 -12.26
C LEU A 146 19.58 5.20 -12.48
N GLN A 147 18.85 5.05 -13.60
CA GLN A 147 17.99 3.88 -13.84
C GLN A 147 18.77 2.57 -13.68
N HIS A 148 19.99 2.51 -14.23
CA HIS A 148 20.88 1.35 -14.09
C HIS A 148 21.25 1.01 -12.63
N VAL A 149 21.35 2.02 -11.74
CA VAL A 149 21.59 1.83 -10.31
C VAL A 149 20.31 1.35 -9.63
N LEU A 150 19.17 1.91 -9.99
CA LEU A 150 17.87 1.58 -9.39
C LEU A 150 17.40 0.17 -9.79
N ASP A 151 17.78 -0.28 -11.00
CA ASP A 151 17.61 -1.67 -11.44
C ASP A 151 18.46 -2.64 -10.61
N LYS A 152 19.64 -2.20 -10.18
CA LYS A 152 20.53 -2.97 -9.29
C LYS A 152 20.07 -2.97 -7.83
N PHE A 153 19.37 -1.92 -7.39
CA PHE A 153 18.87 -1.77 -6.01
C PHE A 153 17.35 -1.51 -5.99
N PRO A 154 16.51 -2.49 -6.40
CA PRO A 154 15.07 -2.30 -6.51
C PRO A 154 14.41 -1.89 -5.19
N ALA A 155 14.98 -2.33 -4.06
CA ALA A 155 14.55 -1.99 -2.70
C ALA A 155 14.45 -0.48 -2.43
N LEU A 156 15.25 0.35 -3.12
CA LEU A 156 15.24 1.81 -2.95
C LEU A 156 14.00 2.49 -3.54
N THR A 157 13.30 1.80 -4.45
CA THR A 157 12.12 2.33 -5.15
C THR A 157 10.83 1.59 -4.80
N THR A 158 10.94 0.52 -4.02
CA THR A 158 9.80 -0.13 -3.40
C THR A 158 9.47 0.61 -2.11
N PRO A 159 8.25 1.12 -1.92
CA PRO A 159 7.88 1.70 -0.63
C PRO A 159 8.01 0.62 0.44
N PHE A 160 8.73 0.96 1.49
CA PHE A 160 9.08 0.05 2.58
C PHE A 160 7.82 -0.50 3.25
N THR A 161 7.71 -1.82 3.33
CA THR A 161 6.88 -2.49 4.34
C THR A 161 7.75 -2.68 5.57
N TYR A 162 7.52 -1.91 6.62
CA TYR A 162 8.21 -2.08 7.90
C TYR A 162 7.75 -3.40 8.52
N THR A 163 8.50 -4.49 8.33
CA THR A 163 8.16 -5.79 8.95
C THR A 163 9.26 -6.38 9.83
N GLU A 164 10.40 -5.70 9.99
CA GLU A 164 11.43 -6.16 10.93
C GLU A 164 11.85 -5.06 11.90
N SER A 165 11.97 -5.45 13.18
CA SER A 165 12.55 -4.63 14.23
C SER A 165 14.01 -4.32 13.88
N VAL A 166 14.31 -3.05 13.63
CA VAL A 166 15.67 -2.58 13.37
C VAL A 166 16.56 -2.90 14.57
N LYS A 167 17.50 -3.84 14.40
CA LYS A 167 18.61 -4.02 15.34
C LYS A 167 19.63 -2.93 15.06
N TYR A 168 19.67 -1.90 15.90
CA TYR A 168 20.75 -0.93 15.89
C TYR A 168 22.01 -1.57 16.51
N ASN A 169 23.00 -1.93 15.69
CA ASN A 169 24.34 -2.19 16.20
C ASN A 169 25.01 -0.82 16.43
N THR A 170 25.09 -0.42 17.70
CA THR A 170 25.92 0.73 18.10
C THR A 170 27.35 0.22 18.30
N GLU A 171 28.25 0.50 17.37
CA GLU A 171 29.68 0.36 17.63
C GLU A 171 30.14 1.49 18.56
N LYS A 172 30.34 1.17 19.84
CA LYS A 172 31.00 2.07 20.78
C LYS A 172 32.52 1.94 20.59
N SER A 173 33.12 2.90 19.89
CA SER A 173 34.57 3.13 19.98
C SER A 173 34.88 3.81 21.32
N VAL A 174 35.27 3.02 22.33
CA VAL A 174 35.83 3.55 23.58
C VAL A 174 37.34 3.65 23.42
N SER A 175 37.87 4.86 23.30
CA SER A 175 39.28 5.15 23.53
C SER A 175 39.55 5.11 25.04
N GLN A 176 40.37 4.16 25.50
CA GLN A 176 40.91 4.18 26.87
C GLN A 176 42.21 4.99 26.89
N GLU A 177 42.16 6.19 27.46
CA GLU A 177 43.36 6.87 27.96
C GLU A 177 43.77 6.25 29.30
N THR A 178 45.01 5.78 29.38
CA THR A 178 45.60 5.21 30.58
C THR A 178 46.31 6.30 31.39
N TYR A 179 45.83 6.57 32.61
CA TYR A 179 46.56 7.37 33.60
C TYR A 179 47.11 6.47 34.71
N GLY A 180 48.44 6.34 34.74
CA GLY A 180 49.18 5.45 35.64
C GLY A 180 49.19 5.90 37.11
N LYS A 181 48.89 4.98 38.03
CA LYS A 181 49.08 5.16 39.47
C LYS A 181 50.52 4.79 39.87
N LYS A 182 51.34 5.79 40.20
CA LYS A 182 52.63 5.59 40.90
C LYS A 182 52.36 5.22 42.38
N LYS A 183 52.95 4.11 42.84
CA LYS A 183 52.90 3.68 44.26
C LYS A 183 53.74 4.61 45.15
N PRO A 184 53.30 5.00 46.36
CA PRO A 184 54.13 5.74 47.30
C PRO A 184 55.12 4.81 48.03
N LYS A 185 56.34 5.32 48.28
CA LYS A 185 57.41 4.69 49.06
C LYS A 185 57.05 4.64 50.55
N VAL A 186 57.30 3.50 51.18
CA VAL A 186 57.34 3.35 52.65
C VAL A 186 58.66 3.93 53.16
N THR A 187 58.62 4.66 54.28
CA THR A 187 59.80 5.00 55.08
C THR A 187 59.51 4.70 56.54
N GLU A 188 60.39 3.89 57.14
CA GLU A 188 60.43 3.57 58.57
C GLU A 188 60.75 4.82 59.39
N ARG A 189 59.83 5.21 60.28
CA ARG A 189 60.09 5.86 61.58
C ARG A 189 58.75 6.00 62.28
N ASP A 190 58.63 5.27 63.39
CA ASP A 190 57.77 5.53 64.57
C ASP A 190 57.15 4.26 65.15
N GLN A 191 57.97 3.23 65.29
CA GLN A 191 57.84 2.28 66.39
C GLN A 191 58.46 2.94 67.64
N LYS A 192 57.64 3.66 68.41
CA LYS A 192 57.71 3.83 69.89
C LYS A 192 56.97 5.09 70.32
N ARG A 193 55.76 4.94 70.86
CA ARG A 193 55.42 5.45 72.20
C ARG A 193 54.00 5.04 72.61
N ARG A 194 53.98 4.33 73.74
CA ARG A 194 52.95 4.33 74.81
C ARG A 194 51.70 3.52 74.50
N GLU A 195 51.51 2.33 75.08
CA GLU A 195 51.34 2.05 76.52
C GLU A 195 50.31 2.94 77.22
N LYS A 196 49.33 2.26 77.80
CA LYS A 196 48.49 2.64 78.95
C LYS A 196 47.40 3.69 78.68
N GLY A 197 46.17 3.23 78.89
CA GLY A 197 44.92 3.97 78.92
C GLY A 197 43.78 3.01 78.74
#